data_AF-A0A8T5EX95-F1
#
_entry.id   AF-A0A8T5EX95-F1
#
_cell.length_a   1.000
_cell.length_b   1.000
_cell.length_c   1.000
_cell.angle_alpha   90.00
_cell.angle_beta   90.00
_cell.angle_gamma   90.00
#
_symmetry.space_group_name_H-M   'P 1'
#
loop_
_entity.id
_entity.type
_entity.pdbx_description
1 polymer ?
#
loop_
_entity_poly.entity_id
_entity_poly.type
_entity_poly.pdbx_seq_one_letter_code
_entity_poly.pdbx_strand_id
1 'polypeptide(L)'
;MAKKTQTQETPTTDYKYGMIAAKLASSQDGAKYVTGALDVLAKNGLHLGEEAQGFISGAYASQEGIKTAIGTYAGQFVEQRGKTTPSEFLAQYGGVLKGLEPEEKERIEAVFSDETTTIAKITAKYDEAMGVIQFAEGNPKSKLITQEQVVAATKTRDRYAPLVEAMDKVEQFGLHEAGRSAAVEASRKRSMGGLARTLLE
;
A
#
# COMPACT_ATOMS: atom_id res chain seq x y z
N MET A 1 -16.32 -22.41 -25.96
CA MET A 1 -16.32 -20.95 -25.69
C MET A 1 -15.92 -20.76 -24.23
N ALA A 2 -14.70 -20.32 -23.97
CA ALA A 2 -14.25 -20.06 -22.60
C ALA A 2 -14.93 -18.77 -22.10
N LYS A 3 -15.69 -18.86 -21.01
CA LYS A 3 -16.17 -17.69 -20.27
C LYS A 3 -14.92 -16.92 -19.85
N LYS A 4 -14.71 -15.72 -20.41
CA LYS A 4 -13.80 -14.73 -19.81
C LYS A 4 -14.30 -14.51 -18.39
N THR A 5 -13.59 -15.03 -17.40
CA THR A 5 -13.76 -14.64 -16.01
C THR A 5 -13.49 -13.14 -15.99
N GLN A 6 -14.54 -12.32 -15.93
CA GLN A 6 -14.41 -10.93 -15.52
C GLN A 6 -13.85 -11.02 -14.11
N THR A 7 -12.57 -10.70 -13.96
CA THR A 7 -11.98 -10.41 -12.66
C THR A 7 -12.83 -9.27 -12.10
N GLN A 8 -13.72 -9.56 -11.14
CA GLN A 8 -14.45 -8.52 -10.44
C GLN A 8 -13.39 -7.57 -9.89
N GLU A 9 -13.40 -6.32 -10.37
CA GLU A 9 -12.57 -5.26 -9.80
C GLU A 9 -12.96 -5.16 -8.33
N THR A 10 -12.01 -5.47 -7.45
CA THR A 10 -12.20 -5.41 -6.01
C THR A 10 -12.25 -3.95 -5.55
N PRO A 11 -13.04 -3.57 -4.53
CA PRO A 11 -13.19 -2.18 -4.08
C PRO A 11 -11.88 -1.42 -3.81
N THR A 12 -10.79 -2.12 -3.47
CA THR A 12 -9.46 -1.53 -3.31
C THR A 12 -8.87 -0.98 -4.62
N THR A 13 -9.16 -1.61 -5.77
CA THR A 13 -8.65 -1.15 -7.07
C THR A 13 -9.34 0.12 -7.58
N ASP A 14 -10.54 0.40 -7.09
CA ASP A 14 -11.34 1.56 -7.49
C ASP A 14 -10.68 2.87 -7.05
N TYR A 15 -10.16 2.88 -5.83
CA TYR A 15 -9.52 4.05 -5.22
C TYR A 15 -8.01 4.14 -5.47
N LYS A 16 -7.41 3.21 -6.23
CA LYS A 16 -5.94 3.14 -6.43
C LYS A 16 -5.35 4.45 -6.98
N TYR A 17 -6.10 5.15 -7.82
CA TYR A 17 -5.66 6.42 -8.40
C TYR A 17 -5.70 7.59 -7.39
N GLY A 18 -6.49 7.49 -6.32
CA GLY A 18 -6.40 8.41 -5.17
C GLY A 18 -5.08 8.22 -4.41
N MET A 19 -4.67 6.98 -4.16
CA MET A 19 -3.36 6.68 -3.57
C MET A 19 -2.19 7.08 -4.50
N ILE A 20 -2.31 6.87 -5.81
CA ILE A 20 -1.31 7.37 -6.78
C ILE A 20 -1.20 8.89 -6.72
N ALA A 21 -2.32 9.62 -6.66
CA ALA A 21 -2.32 11.07 -6.53
C ALA A 21 -1.61 11.52 -5.23
N ALA A 22 -1.81 10.82 -4.11
CA ALA A 22 -1.10 11.09 -2.87
C ALA A 22 0.42 10.89 -2.98
N LYS A 23 0.87 9.77 -3.56
CA LYS A 23 2.31 9.50 -3.78
C LYS A 23 2.95 10.49 -4.75
N LEU A 24 2.20 10.97 -5.74
CA LEU A 24 2.66 12.01 -6.65
C LEU A 24 2.82 13.36 -5.95
N ALA A 25 1.84 13.75 -5.12
CA ALA A 25 1.85 15.01 -4.39
C ALA A 25 2.97 15.11 -3.34
N SER A 26 3.47 13.97 -2.83
CA SER A 26 4.59 13.95 -1.88
C SER A 26 5.96 14.16 -2.53
N SER A 27 6.03 14.33 -3.86
CA SER A 27 7.31 14.54 -4.57
C SER A 27 7.24 15.76 -5.49
N GLN A 28 8.34 16.51 -5.56
CA GLN A 28 8.43 17.71 -6.38
C GLN A 28 8.21 17.41 -7.87
N ASP A 29 8.79 16.31 -8.37
CA ASP A 29 8.65 15.88 -9.76
C ASP A 29 7.29 15.24 -10.07
N GLY A 30 6.64 14.64 -9.07
CA GLY A 30 5.35 13.98 -9.21
C GLY A 30 4.16 14.93 -9.15
N ALA A 31 4.29 16.06 -8.45
CA ALA A 31 3.20 17.01 -8.19
C ALA A 31 2.47 17.47 -9.46
N LYS A 32 3.19 17.62 -10.59
CA LYS A 32 2.61 18.00 -11.89
C LYS A 32 1.67 16.96 -12.51
N TYR A 33 1.68 15.72 -12.02
CA TYR A 33 0.84 14.62 -12.53
C TYR A 33 -0.35 14.29 -11.62
N VAL A 34 -0.51 15.01 -10.50
CA VAL A 34 -1.56 14.78 -9.50
C VAL A 34 -2.97 14.85 -10.10
N THR A 35 -3.26 15.91 -10.88
CA THR A 35 -4.57 16.10 -11.52
C THR A 35 -4.86 15.01 -12.54
N GLY A 36 -3.84 14.55 -13.27
CA GLY A 36 -3.98 13.41 -14.19
C GLY A 36 -4.38 12.12 -13.48
N ALA A 37 -3.83 11.85 -12.29
CA ALA A 37 -4.23 10.69 -11.49
C ALA A 37 -5.68 10.82 -10.99
N LEU A 38 -6.08 12.01 -10.50
CA LEU A 38 -7.45 12.28 -10.06
C LEU A 38 -8.46 12.20 -11.23
N ASP A 39 -8.09 12.60 -12.44
CA ASP A 39 -8.94 12.44 -13.63
C ASP A 39 -9.19 10.97 -13.97
N VAL A 40 -8.17 10.11 -13.87
CA VAL A 40 -8.34 8.68 -14.12
C VAL A 40 -9.18 8.04 -13.03
N LEU A 41 -9.02 8.48 -11.77
CA LEU A 41 -9.89 8.07 -10.68
C LEU A 41 -11.36 8.41 -10.98
N ALA A 42 -11.63 9.65 -11.40
CA ALA A 42 -12.96 10.16 -11.70
C ALA A 42 -13.63 9.42 -12.87
N LYS A 43 -12.85 9.05 -13.88
CA LYS A 43 -13.35 8.43 -15.12
C LYS A 43 -13.47 6.91 -15.04
N ASN A 44 -12.50 6.25 -14.40
CA ASN A 44 -12.33 4.81 -14.48
C ASN A 44 -12.29 4.12 -13.11
N GLY A 45 -11.89 4.83 -12.06
CA GLY A 45 -11.65 4.20 -10.76
C GLY A 45 -12.91 4.06 -9.93
N LEU A 46 -13.73 5.10 -9.85
CA LEU A 46 -14.75 5.15 -8.82
C LEU A 46 -16.06 4.44 -9.21
N HIS A 47 -16.39 4.32 -10.50
CA HIS A 47 -17.75 3.96 -10.95
C HIS A 47 -18.87 4.82 -10.27
N LEU A 48 -18.51 5.94 -9.60
CA LEU A 48 -19.34 6.73 -8.68
C LEU A 48 -20.19 7.80 -9.40
N GLY A 49 -20.50 7.62 -10.69
CA GLY A 49 -21.35 8.55 -11.44
C GLY A 49 -20.80 9.98 -11.59
N GLU A 50 -21.68 10.91 -11.97
CA GLU A 50 -21.35 12.33 -12.25
C GLU A 50 -20.90 13.10 -11.00
N GLU A 51 -21.29 12.67 -9.79
CA GLU A 51 -21.01 13.37 -8.54
C GLU A 51 -19.51 13.37 -8.17
N ALA A 52 -18.84 12.22 -8.29
CA ALA A 52 -17.40 12.14 -8.03
C ALA A 52 -16.58 12.92 -9.08
N GLN A 53 -17.05 12.95 -10.32
CA GLN A 53 -16.46 13.76 -11.38
C GLN A 53 -16.65 15.26 -11.10
N GLY A 54 -17.84 15.68 -10.66
CA GLY A 54 -18.13 17.04 -10.25
C GLY A 54 -17.28 17.49 -9.06
N PHE A 55 -17.14 16.63 -8.05
CA PHE A 55 -16.29 16.90 -6.88
C PHE A 55 -14.81 17.05 -7.27
N ILE A 56 -14.26 16.13 -8.05
CA ILE A 56 -12.85 16.20 -8.50
C ILE A 56 -12.62 17.41 -9.40
N SER A 57 -13.56 17.72 -10.30
CA SER A 57 -13.46 18.91 -11.17
C SER A 57 -13.53 20.20 -10.35
N GLY A 58 -14.41 20.27 -9.35
CA GLY A 58 -14.50 21.40 -8.42
C GLY A 58 -13.25 21.57 -7.55
N ALA A 59 -12.61 20.45 -7.16
CA ALA A 59 -11.38 20.47 -6.37
C ALA A 59 -10.23 21.20 -7.09
N TYR A 60 -10.20 21.22 -8.42
CA TYR A 60 -9.16 21.90 -9.20
C TYR A 60 -9.18 23.43 -9.10
N ALA A 61 -10.24 24.01 -8.53
CA ALA A 61 -10.33 25.45 -8.30
C ALA A 61 -9.30 25.97 -7.28
N SER A 62 -8.69 25.10 -6.46
CA SER A 62 -7.68 25.52 -5.48
C SER A 62 -6.72 24.39 -5.09
N GLN A 63 -5.55 24.77 -4.55
CA GLN A 63 -4.59 23.80 -3.98
C GLN A 63 -5.19 23.05 -2.77
N GLU A 64 -6.00 23.72 -1.96
CA GLU A 64 -6.66 23.08 -0.81
C GLU A 64 -7.74 22.09 -1.27
N GLY A 65 -8.47 22.41 -2.35
CA GLY A 65 -9.41 21.49 -2.98
C GLY A 65 -8.71 20.22 -3.47
N ILE A 66 -7.60 20.36 -4.20
CA ILE A 66 -6.78 19.23 -4.66
C ILE A 66 -6.31 18.38 -3.48
N LYS A 67 -5.77 19.01 -2.43
CA LYS A 67 -5.31 18.32 -1.23
C LYS A 67 -6.44 17.56 -0.53
N THR A 68 -7.63 18.16 -0.45
CA THR A 68 -8.83 17.52 0.11
C THR A 68 -9.22 16.29 -0.69
N ALA A 69 -9.31 16.40 -2.02
CA ALA A 69 -9.65 15.27 -2.88
C ALA A 69 -8.64 14.12 -2.75
N ILE A 70 -7.33 14.44 -2.73
CA ILE A 70 -6.28 13.44 -2.47
C ILE A 70 -6.52 12.75 -1.14
N GLY A 71 -6.71 13.51 -0.06
CA GLY A 71 -6.91 12.97 1.28
C GLY A 71 -8.13 12.06 1.36
N THR A 72 -9.26 12.47 0.78
CA THR A 72 -10.49 11.68 0.75
C THR A 72 -10.28 10.34 0.03
N TYR A 73 -9.76 10.36 -1.19
CA TYR A 73 -9.70 9.15 -2.00
C TYR A 73 -8.51 8.24 -1.65
N ALA A 74 -7.38 8.79 -1.23
CA ALA A 74 -6.30 7.99 -0.64
C ALA A 74 -6.75 7.36 0.69
N GLY A 75 -7.52 8.07 1.50
CA GLY A 75 -8.11 7.53 2.74
C GLY A 75 -9.05 6.36 2.46
N GLN A 76 -9.93 6.49 1.47
CA GLN A 76 -10.80 5.38 1.03
C GLN A 76 -10.00 4.18 0.54
N PHE A 77 -8.93 4.39 -0.22
CA PHE A 77 -8.03 3.31 -0.61
C PHE A 77 -7.44 2.58 0.61
N VAL A 78 -6.90 3.32 1.58
CA VAL A 78 -6.34 2.74 2.82
C VAL A 78 -7.40 1.98 3.61
N GLU A 79 -8.62 2.51 3.70
CA GLU A 79 -9.73 1.87 4.38
C GLU A 79 -10.11 0.53 3.72
N GLN A 80 -10.26 0.50 2.40
CA GLN A 80 -10.58 -0.73 1.67
C GLN A 80 -9.46 -1.76 1.74
N ARG A 81 -8.20 -1.32 1.54
CA ARG A 81 -7.01 -2.16 1.75
C ARG A 81 -7.00 -2.77 3.16
N GLY A 82 -7.29 -1.96 4.17
CA GLY A 82 -7.31 -2.36 5.57
C GLY A 82 -8.34 -3.45 5.91
N LYS A 83 -9.38 -3.64 5.10
CA LYS A 83 -10.40 -4.68 5.26
C LYS A 83 -9.95 -6.05 4.75
N THR A 84 -8.92 -6.10 3.92
CA THR A 84 -8.39 -7.36 3.36
C THR A 84 -7.39 -8.03 4.30
N THR A 85 -7.25 -9.34 4.16
CA THR A 85 -6.13 -10.10 4.73
C THR A 85 -4.87 -9.96 3.86
N PRO A 86 -3.67 -10.23 4.39
CA PRO A 86 -2.43 -10.24 3.60
C PRO A 86 -2.49 -11.12 2.35
N SER A 87 -3.05 -12.33 2.46
CA SER A 87 -3.17 -13.25 1.32
C SER A 87 -4.11 -12.72 0.24
N GLU A 88 -5.26 -12.13 0.61
CA GLU A 88 -6.17 -11.47 -0.32
C GLU A 88 -5.53 -10.26 -0.99
N PHE A 89 -4.77 -9.47 -0.24
CA PHE A 89 -4.00 -8.35 -0.78
C PHE A 89 -2.97 -8.83 -1.81
N LEU A 90 -2.21 -9.86 -1.50
CA LEU A 90 -1.25 -10.42 -2.45
C LEU A 90 -1.95 -10.98 -3.68
N ALA A 91 -3.11 -11.61 -3.55
CA ALA A 91 -3.88 -12.08 -4.70
C ALA A 91 -4.32 -10.93 -5.63
N GLN A 92 -4.66 -9.77 -5.07
CA GLN A 92 -5.04 -8.58 -5.85
C GLN A 92 -3.84 -7.97 -6.62
N TYR A 93 -2.64 -8.01 -6.04
CA TYR A 93 -1.44 -7.40 -6.61
C TYR A 93 -0.40 -8.42 -7.11
N GLY A 94 -0.73 -9.71 -7.14
CA GLY A 94 0.21 -10.81 -7.37
C GLY A 94 0.87 -10.80 -8.75
N GLY A 95 0.34 -10.03 -9.71
CA GLY A 95 1.01 -9.72 -10.97
C GLY A 95 2.42 -9.15 -10.78
N VAL A 96 2.65 -8.45 -9.66
CA VAL A 96 3.95 -7.90 -9.25
C VAL A 96 5.01 -8.99 -9.02
N LEU A 97 4.64 -10.25 -8.84
CA LEU A 97 5.57 -11.36 -8.70
C LEU A 97 5.94 -12.03 -10.04
N LYS A 98 5.31 -11.62 -11.15
CA LYS A 98 5.52 -12.27 -12.45
C LYS A 98 6.99 -12.20 -12.89
N GLY A 99 7.56 -13.33 -13.29
CA GLY A 99 8.93 -13.40 -13.80
C GLY A 99 10.03 -13.18 -12.76
N LEU A 100 9.72 -13.37 -11.48
CA LEU A 100 10.69 -13.72 -10.45
C LEU A 100 11.01 -15.22 -10.50
N GLU A 101 12.12 -15.63 -9.90
CA GLU A 101 12.45 -17.05 -9.78
C GLU A 101 11.47 -17.75 -8.81
N PRO A 102 11.20 -19.06 -9.00
CA PRO A 102 10.23 -19.79 -8.17
C PRO A 102 10.50 -19.69 -6.67
N GLU A 103 11.77 -19.81 -6.26
CA GLU A 103 12.16 -19.71 -4.85
C GLU A 103 11.93 -18.31 -4.27
N GLU A 104 12.19 -17.26 -5.06
CA GLU A 104 11.95 -15.88 -4.63
C GLU A 104 10.46 -15.62 -4.42
N LYS A 105 9.65 -16.14 -5.34
CA LYS A 105 8.20 -16.04 -5.29
C LYS A 105 7.64 -16.73 -4.05
N GLU A 106 8.07 -17.98 -3.79
CA GLU A 106 7.62 -18.76 -2.63
C GLU A 106 7.94 -18.06 -1.31
N ARG A 107 9.13 -17.46 -1.18
CA ARG A 107 9.52 -16.71 0.02
C ARG A 107 8.63 -15.50 0.26
N ILE A 108 8.33 -14.74 -0.79
CA ILE A 108 7.43 -13.60 -0.66
C ILE A 108 6.04 -14.11 -0.28
N GLU A 109 5.50 -15.11 -0.97
CA GLU A 109 4.18 -15.69 -0.69
C GLU A 109 4.05 -16.22 0.76
N ALA A 110 5.10 -16.82 1.32
CA ALA A 110 5.11 -17.31 2.69
C ALA A 110 4.81 -16.21 3.72
N VAL A 111 5.38 -15.01 3.54
CA VAL A 111 5.17 -13.86 4.45
C VAL A 111 3.69 -13.42 4.51
N PHE A 112 2.93 -13.61 3.43
CA PHE A 112 1.50 -13.25 3.38
C PHE A 112 0.58 -14.40 3.81
N SER A 113 1.11 -15.60 4.03
CA SER A 113 0.31 -16.81 4.27
C SER A 113 -0.03 -17.03 5.74
N ASP A 114 0.78 -16.51 6.66
CA ASP A 114 0.70 -16.83 8.08
C ASP A 114 -0.35 -16.02 8.87
N GLU A 115 -0.90 -14.97 8.27
CA GLU A 115 -1.76 -14.01 8.98
C GLU A 115 -3.21 -14.05 8.48
N THR A 116 -4.10 -14.49 9.36
CA THR A 116 -5.55 -14.60 9.07
C THR A 116 -6.35 -13.35 9.46
N THR A 117 -5.68 -12.35 10.03
CA THR A 117 -6.31 -11.09 10.43
C THR A 117 -6.23 -10.06 9.30
N THR A 118 -7.01 -8.98 9.41
CA THR A 118 -7.00 -7.91 8.43
C THR A 118 -5.75 -7.04 8.53
N ILE A 119 -5.35 -6.45 7.41
CA ILE A 119 -4.21 -5.52 7.32
C ILE A 119 -4.37 -4.36 8.32
N ALA A 120 -5.58 -3.80 8.49
CA ALA A 120 -5.80 -2.72 9.44
C ALA A 120 -5.40 -3.10 10.88
N LYS A 121 -5.70 -4.34 11.31
CA LYS A 121 -5.33 -4.82 12.65
C LYS A 121 -3.83 -5.06 12.78
N ILE A 122 -3.18 -5.52 11.71
CA ILE A 122 -1.73 -5.74 11.67
C ILE A 122 -1.02 -4.40 11.78
N THR A 123 -1.38 -3.44 10.92
CA THR A 123 -0.80 -2.10 10.90
C THR A 123 -1.01 -1.38 12.23
N ALA A 124 -2.21 -1.47 12.83
CA ALA A 124 -2.45 -0.86 14.15
C ALA A 124 -1.51 -1.42 15.25
N LYS A 125 -1.31 -2.75 15.30
CA LYS A 125 -0.40 -3.38 16.26
C LYS A 125 1.06 -3.00 16.00
N TYR A 126 1.44 -2.95 14.73
CA TYR A 126 2.78 -2.55 14.32
C TYR A 126 3.08 -1.09 14.68
N ASP A 127 2.15 -0.18 14.40
CA ASP A 127 2.28 1.24 14.70
C ASP A 127 2.31 1.50 16.21
N GLU A 128 1.47 0.81 16.99
CA GLU A 128 1.51 0.87 18.45
C GLU A 128 2.88 0.42 18.99
N ALA A 129 3.39 -0.70 18.49
CA ALA A 129 4.71 -1.21 18.88
C ALA A 129 5.83 -0.23 18.52
N MET A 130 5.80 0.34 17.31
CA MET A 130 6.76 1.35 16.88
C MET A 130 6.69 2.61 17.74
N GLY A 131 5.49 3.06 18.12
CA GLY A 131 5.30 4.20 19.02
C GLY A 131 5.91 3.97 20.40
N VAL A 132 5.74 2.77 20.97
CA VAL A 132 6.38 2.39 22.25
C VAL A 132 7.91 2.43 22.13
N ILE A 133 8.47 1.84 21.07
CA ILE A 133 9.92 1.78 20.84
C ILE A 133 10.49 3.21 20.69
N GLN A 134 9.91 4.01 19.80
CA GLN A 134 10.36 5.38 19.53
C GLN A 134 10.26 6.27 20.76
N PHE A 135 9.18 6.13 21.55
CA PHE A 135 9.04 6.88 22.79
C PHE A 135 10.15 6.52 23.79
N ALA A 136 10.45 5.23 23.96
CA ALA A 136 11.50 4.77 24.86
C ALA A 136 12.91 5.26 24.41
N GLU A 137 13.19 5.20 23.11
CA GLU A 137 14.44 5.70 22.51
C GLU A 137 14.60 7.22 22.68
N GLY A 138 13.52 7.99 22.46
CA GLY A 138 13.52 9.43 22.66
C GLY A 138 13.51 9.87 24.14
N ASN A 139 13.14 8.98 25.06
CA ASN A 139 12.96 9.29 26.48
C ASN A 139 13.58 8.21 27.41
N PRO A 140 14.90 7.97 27.36
CA PRO A 140 15.54 6.83 28.04
C PRO A 140 15.47 6.87 29.58
N LYS A 141 15.10 8.01 30.17
CA LYS A 141 14.92 8.18 31.63
C LYS A 141 13.46 8.15 32.08
N SER A 142 12.52 8.03 31.14
CA SER A 142 11.09 7.98 31.44
C SER A 142 10.74 6.68 32.15
N LYS A 143 9.86 6.77 33.16
CA LYS A 143 9.28 5.59 33.83
C LYS A 143 7.89 5.22 33.28
N LEU A 144 7.44 5.91 32.23
CA LEU A 144 6.11 5.72 31.65
C LEU A 144 6.01 4.44 30.80
N ILE A 145 7.14 3.98 30.25
CA ILE A 145 7.25 2.73 29.51
C ILE A 145 8.26 1.84 30.23
N THR A 146 7.87 0.59 30.52
CA THR A 146 8.73 -0.40 31.18
C THR A 146 9.60 -1.14 30.15
N GLN A 147 10.70 -1.72 30.61
CA GLN A 147 11.56 -2.55 29.74
C GLN A 147 10.79 -3.75 29.16
N GLU A 148 9.86 -4.33 29.91
CA GLU A 148 9.01 -5.43 29.44
C GLU A 148 8.10 -4.99 28.29
N GLN A 149 7.55 -3.77 28.35
CA GLN A 149 6.76 -3.19 27.25
C GLN A 149 7.62 -2.97 26.01
N VAL A 150 8.86 -2.50 26.16
CA VAL A 150 9.80 -2.34 25.03
C VAL A 150 10.11 -3.70 24.40
N VAL A 151 10.35 -4.75 25.20
CA VAL A 151 10.62 -6.10 24.69
C VAL A 151 9.40 -6.68 23.97
N ALA A 152 8.19 -6.50 24.50
CA ALA A 152 6.95 -6.95 23.86
C ALA A 152 6.68 -6.20 22.54
N ALA A 153 6.92 -4.88 22.51
CA ALA A 153 6.83 -4.06 21.31
C ALA A 153 7.86 -4.50 20.25
N THR A 154 9.10 -4.74 20.66
CA THR A 154 10.17 -5.23 19.77
C THR A 154 9.78 -6.54 19.12
N LYS A 155 9.27 -7.52 19.88
CA LYS A 155 8.76 -8.79 19.32
C LYS A 155 7.61 -8.58 18.33
N THR A 156 6.72 -7.64 18.62
CA THR A 156 5.59 -7.32 17.74
C THR A 156 6.06 -6.67 16.44
N ARG A 157 7.02 -5.74 16.52
CA ARG A 157 7.69 -5.16 15.35
C ARG A 157 8.34 -6.26 14.53
N ASP A 158 9.16 -7.11 15.13
CA ASP A 158 9.92 -8.14 14.40
C ASP A 158 9.02 -9.16 13.71
N ARG A 159 7.87 -9.48 14.34
CA ARG A 159 6.86 -10.33 13.71
C ARG A 159 6.24 -9.71 12.45
N TYR A 160 5.88 -8.43 12.48
CA TYR A 160 5.11 -7.81 11.40
C TYR A 160 5.94 -6.99 10.41
N ALA A 161 7.18 -6.61 10.74
CA ALA A 161 8.04 -5.82 9.88
C ALA A 161 8.25 -6.45 8.48
N PRO A 162 8.53 -7.77 8.36
CA PRO A 162 8.69 -8.40 7.05
C PRO A 162 7.43 -8.27 6.18
N LEU A 163 6.26 -8.46 6.79
CA LEU A 163 4.97 -8.35 6.12
C LEU A 163 4.65 -6.90 5.72
N VAL A 164 4.89 -5.94 6.60
CA VAL A 164 4.65 -4.51 6.31
C VAL A 164 5.57 -4.03 5.18
N GLU A 165 6.83 -4.43 5.18
CA GLU A 165 7.77 -4.11 4.10
C GLU A 165 7.36 -4.76 2.78
N ALA A 166 6.99 -6.04 2.81
CA ALA A 166 6.54 -6.75 1.61
C ALA A 166 5.25 -6.13 1.04
N MET A 167 4.29 -5.75 1.90
CA MET A 167 3.08 -5.04 1.49
C MET A 167 3.40 -3.70 0.82
N ASP A 168 4.30 -2.89 1.38
CA ASP A 168 4.69 -1.61 0.78
C ASP A 168 5.31 -1.79 -0.60
N LYS A 169 6.20 -2.77 -0.77
CA LYS A 169 6.82 -3.08 -2.08
C LYS A 169 5.81 -3.59 -3.10
N VAL A 170 4.96 -4.52 -2.70
CA VAL A 170 3.90 -5.07 -3.57
C VAL A 170 2.93 -3.96 -3.97
N GLU A 171 2.50 -3.11 -3.03
CA GLU A 171 1.64 -1.97 -3.32
C GLU A 171 2.32 -0.98 -4.26
N GLN A 172 3.58 -0.61 -3.96
CA GLN A 172 4.35 0.32 -4.78
C GLN A 172 4.36 -0.13 -6.24
N PHE A 173 4.78 -1.36 -6.52
CA PHE A 173 4.84 -1.86 -7.89
C PHE A 173 3.44 -2.12 -8.47
N GLY A 174 2.48 -2.55 -7.66
CA GLY A 174 1.09 -2.75 -8.09
C GLY A 174 0.42 -1.45 -8.56
N LEU A 175 0.71 -0.34 -7.89
CA LEU A 175 0.28 1.00 -8.30
C LEU A 175 1.05 1.50 -9.54
N HIS A 176 2.32 1.13 -9.71
CA HIS A 176 3.14 1.53 -10.86
C HIS A 176 2.86 0.74 -12.15
N GLU A 177 2.49 -0.55 -12.06
CA GLU A 177 2.11 -1.35 -13.24
C GLU A 177 0.86 -0.79 -13.94
N ALA A 178 0.03 -0.01 -13.24
CA ALA A 178 -1.08 0.74 -13.83
C ALA A 178 -0.65 1.91 -14.74
N GLY A 179 0.66 2.24 -14.83
CA GLY A 179 1.13 3.47 -15.48
C GLY A 179 2.28 3.35 -16.50
N ARG A 180 3.20 2.37 -16.42
CA ARG A 180 4.41 2.31 -17.30
C ARG A 180 4.97 0.88 -17.43
N SER A 181 4.75 0.19 -18.56
CA SER A 181 4.95 -1.28 -18.61
C SER A 181 6.40 -1.77 -18.81
N ALA A 182 7.27 -1.11 -19.60
CA ALA A 182 8.59 -1.68 -19.91
C ALA A 182 9.71 -1.28 -18.94
N ALA A 183 9.80 0.00 -18.57
CA ALA A 183 10.90 0.50 -17.71
C ALA A 183 10.76 0.06 -16.24
N VAL A 184 9.54 -0.24 -15.80
CA VAL A 184 9.27 -0.66 -14.42
C VAL A 184 9.60 -2.15 -14.21
N GLU A 185 9.56 -2.99 -15.25
CA GLU A 185 9.72 -4.44 -15.12
C GLU A 185 11.12 -4.85 -14.59
N ALA A 186 12.18 -4.29 -15.16
CA ALA A 186 13.56 -4.60 -14.72
C ALA A 186 13.87 -4.03 -13.33
N SER A 187 13.24 -2.91 -12.96
CA SER A 187 13.34 -2.34 -11.60
C SER A 187 12.58 -3.20 -10.59
N ARG A 188 11.33 -3.57 -10.93
CA ARG A 188 10.47 -4.46 -10.14
C ARG A 188 11.17 -5.78 -9.85
N LYS A 189 11.67 -6.48 -10.86
CA LYS A 189 12.36 -7.77 -10.68
C LYS A 189 13.55 -7.63 -9.74
N ARG A 190 14.40 -6.61 -9.93
CA ARG A 190 15.55 -6.37 -9.05
C ARG A 190 15.16 -6.05 -7.62
N SER A 191 14.17 -5.18 -7.41
CA SER A 191 13.71 -4.80 -6.07
C SER A 191 13.00 -5.95 -5.35
N MET A 192 12.13 -6.68 -6.05
CA MET A 192 11.40 -7.82 -5.46
C MET A 192 12.32 -9.01 -5.20
N GLY A 193 13.26 -9.31 -6.09
CA GLY A 193 14.31 -10.32 -5.81
C GLY A 193 15.31 -9.87 -4.75
N GLY A 194 15.49 -8.56 -4.55
CA GLY A 194 16.19 -7.99 -3.40
C GLY A 194 15.45 -8.27 -2.09
N LEU A 195 14.16 -7.95 -2.04
CA LEU A 195 13.28 -8.24 -0.90
C LEU A 195 13.26 -9.73 -0.55
N ALA A 196 13.10 -10.62 -1.54
CA ALA A 196 13.10 -12.06 -1.32
C ALA A 196 14.41 -12.61 -0.71
N ARG A 197 15.52 -11.87 -0.84
CA ARG A 197 16.81 -12.20 -0.23
C ARG A 197 16.96 -11.65 1.18
N THR A 198 16.41 -10.47 1.48
CA THR A 198 16.45 -9.90 2.84
C THR A 198 15.49 -10.60 3.79
N LEU A 199 14.41 -11.19 3.27
CA LEU A 199 13.50 -12.04 4.04
C LEU A 199 14.14 -13.38 4.53
N LEU A 200 15.42 -13.64 4.23
CA LEU A 200 16.19 -14.81 4.70
C LEU A 200 17.05 -14.55 5.96
N GLU A 201 17.22 -13.28 6.36
CA GLU A 201 18.07 -12.89 7.51
C GLU A 201 17.23 -12.68 8.77
#